data_AF-A0A1G2SCV0-F1
#
_entry.id   AF-A0A1G2SCV0-F1
#
_cell.length_a   1.000
_cell.length_b   1.000
_cell.length_c   1.000
_cell.angle_alpha   90.00
_cell.angle_beta   90.00
_cell.angle_gamma   90.00
#
_symmetry.space_group_name_H-M   'P 1'
#
loop_
_entity.id
_entity.type
_entity.pdbx_description
1 polymer ?
#
loop_
_entity_poly.entity_id
_entity_poly.type
_entity_poly.pdbx_seq_one_letter_code
_entity_poly.pdbx_strand_id
1 'polypeptide(L)' 'MIKDFLLKQVVKRQLKGLPESEVDRIVDIVGKNPEIFKKIGDEIKAKVKSGRSEQAAALEVMRAHQAELQKIMQ' A
#
# COMPACT_ATOMS: atom_id res chain seq x y z
N MET A 1 8.39 -12.61 -9.14
CA MET A 1 9.76 -12.93 -8.66
C MET A 1 10.68 -11.71 -8.54
N ILE A 2 11.08 -11.03 -9.63
CA ILE A 2 11.98 -9.84 -9.50
C ILE A 2 11.27 -8.65 -8.85
N LYS A 3 10.00 -8.41 -9.20
CA LYS A 3 9.17 -7.34 -8.61
C LYS A 3 8.98 -7.53 -7.10
N ASP A 4 8.69 -8.76 -6.66
CA ASP A 4 8.45 -9.08 -5.25
C ASP A 4 9.71 -8.87 -4.40
N PHE A 5 10.88 -9.28 -4.91
CA PHE A 5 12.16 -9.05 -4.24
C PHE A 5 12.47 -7.56 -4.07
N LEU A 6 12.25 -6.75 -5.13
CA LEU A 6 12.44 -5.31 -5.08
C LEU A 6 11.45 -4.64 -4.12
N LEU A 7 10.18 -5.07 -4.12
CA LEU A 7 9.17 -4.59 -3.19
C LEU A 7 9.56 -4.90 -1.75
N LYS A 8 9.99 -6.15 -1.47
CA LYS A 8 10.46 -6.62 -0.16
C LYS A 8 11.63 -5.78 0.35
N GLN A 9 12.58 -5.45 -0.53
CA GLN A 9 13.70 -4.55 -0.24
C GLN A 9 13.26 -3.12 0.06
N VAL A 10 12.34 -2.55 -0.71
CA VAL A 10 11.81 -1.19 -0.48
C VAL A 10 11.05 -1.10 0.83
N VAL A 11 10.20 -2.08 1.13
CA VAL A 11 9.43 -2.16 2.37
C VAL A 11 10.37 -2.28 3.57
N LYS A 12 11.34 -3.20 3.56
CA LYS A 12 12.35 -3.31 4.62
C LYS A 12 13.15 -2.01 4.84
N ARG A 13 13.41 -1.28 3.77
CA ARG A 13 14.22 -0.04 3.81
C ARG A 13 13.42 1.16 4.33
N GLN A 14 12.15 1.29 3.96
CA GLN A 14 11.26 2.35 4.44
C GLN A 14 10.71 2.08 5.83
N LEU A 15 10.37 0.83 6.12
CA LEU A 15 9.77 0.39 7.38
C LEU A 15 10.79 -0.46 8.15
N LYS A 16 11.85 0.21 8.61
CA LYS A 16 12.88 -0.42 9.45
C LYS A 16 12.24 -0.96 10.73
N GLY A 17 12.41 -2.26 10.98
CA GLY A 17 11.91 -2.91 12.20
C GLY A 17 10.69 -3.80 12.02
N LEU A 18 10.10 -3.86 10.81
CA LEU A 18 9.07 -4.87 10.53
C LEU A 18 9.69 -6.28 10.44
N PRO A 19 9.11 -7.29 11.11
CA PRO A 19 9.52 -8.68 10.96
C PRO A 19 9.28 -9.19 9.54
N GLU A 20 10.10 -10.13 9.07
CA GLU A 20 10.02 -10.63 7.69
C GLU A 20 8.65 -11.20 7.32
N SER A 21 7.97 -11.80 8.29
CA SER A 21 6.60 -12.32 8.16
C SER A 21 5.57 -11.24 7.82
N GLU A 22 5.74 -10.02 8.34
CA GLU A 22 4.87 -8.89 8.02
C GLU A 22 5.23 -8.28 6.67
N VAL A 23 6.52 -8.20 6.34
CA VAL A 23 6.97 -7.77 5.02
C VAL A 23 6.43 -8.72 3.94
N ASP A 24 6.51 -10.02 4.17
CA ASP A 24 5.98 -11.03 3.24
C ASP A 24 4.46 -10.90 3.07
N ARG A 25 3.70 -10.66 4.14
CA ARG A 25 2.26 -10.36 4.01
C ARG A 25 1.99 -9.13 3.15
N ILE A 26 2.74 -8.04 3.36
CA ILE A 26 2.57 -6.82 2.56
C ILE A 26 2.89 -7.11 1.09
N VAL A 27 4.00 -7.79 0.81
CA VAL A 27 4.39 -8.15 -0.55
C VAL A 27 3.35 -9.08 -1.19
N ASP A 28 2.79 -10.02 -0.45
CA ASP A 28 1.78 -10.95 -0.94
C ASP A 28 0.44 -10.25 -1.23
N ILE A 29 -0.01 -9.35 -0.35
CA ILE A 29 -1.23 -8.55 -0.55
C ILE A 29 -1.05 -7.60 -1.76
N VAL A 30 0.10 -6.93 -1.87
CA VAL A 30 0.40 -6.07 -3.03
C VAL A 30 0.57 -6.89 -4.30
N GLY A 31 1.13 -8.09 -4.21
CA GLY A 31 1.28 -9.02 -5.33
C GLY A 31 -0.06 -9.57 -5.83
N LYS A 32 -1.01 -9.84 -4.92
CA LYS A 32 -2.36 -10.29 -5.25
C LYS A 32 -3.15 -9.26 -6.04
N ASN A 33 -3.01 -7.97 -5.71
CA ASN A 33 -3.73 -6.93 -6.42
C ASN A 33 -2.97 -5.60 -6.50
N PRO A 34 -1.91 -5.50 -7.34
CA PRO A 34 -1.05 -4.32 -7.40
C PRO A 34 -1.79 -3.09 -7.95
N GLU A 35 -2.88 -3.29 -8.69
CA GLU A 35 -3.69 -2.21 -9.24
C GLU A 35 -4.34 -1.36 -8.16
N ILE A 36 -4.85 -1.99 -7.08
CA ILE A 36 -5.49 -1.24 -6.00
C ILE A 36 -4.48 -0.34 -5.28
N PHE A 37 -3.27 -0.85 -5.03
CA PHE A 37 -2.22 -0.08 -4.36
C PHE A 37 -1.74 1.09 -5.22
N LYS A 38 -1.67 0.87 -6.54
CA LYS A 38 -1.38 1.94 -7.49
C LYS A 38 -2.48 3.01 -7.45
N LYS A 39 -3.76 2.60 -7.53
CA LYS A 39 -4.92 3.51 -7.45
C LYS A 39 -4.92 4.31 -6.15
N ILE A 40 -4.75 3.62 -5.01
CA ILE A 40 -4.68 4.24 -3.68
C ILE A 40 -3.53 5.25 -3.64
N GLY A 41 -2.33 4.87 -4.09
CA GLY A 41 -1.17 5.76 -4.12
C GLY A 41 -1.37 6.99 -5.01
N ASP A 42 -2.00 6.83 -6.17
CA ASP A 42 -2.30 7.93 -7.09
C ASP A 42 -3.36 8.87 -6.51
N GLU A 43 -4.41 8.35 -5.87
CA GLU A 43 -5.43 9.17 -5.19
C GLU A 43 -4.88 9.91 -3.97
N ILE A 44 -4.04 9.24 -3.16
CA ILE A 44 -3.37 9.89 -2.03
C ILE A 44 -2.52 11.05 -2.55
N LYS A 45 -1.69 10.82 -3.58
CA LYS A 45 -0.89 11.88 -4.20
C LYS A 45 -1.75 13.01 -4.75
N ALA A 46 -2.90 12.70 -5.36
CA ALA A 46 -3.83 13.72 -5.85
C ALA A 46 -4.40 14.57 -4.70
N LYS A 47 -4.80 13.95 -3.59
CA LYS A 47 -5.30 14.66 -2.39
C LYS A 47 -4.21 15.45 -1.67
N VAL A 48 -2.99 14.92 -1.60
CA VAL A 48 -1.85 15.65 -1.04
C VAL A 48 -1.52 16.87 -1.89
N LYS A 49 -1.53 16.72 -3.23
CA LYS A 49 -1.39 17.85 -4.16
C LYS A 49 -2.53 18.87 -4.04
N SER A 50 -3.73 18.44 -3.67
CA SER A 50 -4.86 19.34 -3.40
C SER A 50 -4.78 20.02 -2.03
N GLY A 51 -3.67 19.87 -1.29
CA GLY A 51 -3.44 20.54 -0.01
C GLY A 51 -3.88 19.74 1.23
N ARG A 52 -4.28 18.47 1.10
CA ARG A 52 -4.54 17.61 2.27
C ARG A 52 -3.25 17.08 2.85
N SER A 53 -3.24 16.82 4.16
CA SER A 53 -2.12 16.11 4.79
C SER A 53 -2.05 14.67 4.28
N GLU A 54 -0.83 14.12 4.19
CA GLU A 54 -0.59 12.76 3.72
C GLU A 54 -1.35 11.72 4.54
N GLN A 55 -1.42 11.90 5.85
CA GLN A 55 -2.21 11.04 6.74
C GLN A 55 -3.72 11.14 6.48
N ALA A 56 -4.27 12.34 6.30
CA ALA A 56 -5.70 12.51 6.03
C ALA A 56 -6.09 11.95 4.65
N ALA A 57 -5.26 12.22 3.64
CA ALA A 57 -5.43 11.66 2.31
C ALA A 57 -5.38 10.13 2.33
N ALA A 58 -4.39 9.54 3.01
CA ALA A 58 -4.26 8.10 3.16
C ALA A 58 -5.49 7.48 3.84
N LEU A 59 -5.96 8.07 4.94
CA LEU A 59 -7.13 7.56 5.65
C LEU A 59 -8.40 7.62 4.80
N GLU A 60 -8.61 8.72 4.08
CA GLU A 60 -9.78 8.93 3.24
C GLU A 60 -9.82 7.96 2.06
N VAL A 61 -8.69 7.78 1.37
CA VAL A 61 -8.56 6.86 0.25
C VAL A 61 -8.66 5.40 0.72
N MET A 62 -7.99 5.04 1.82
CA MET A 62 -8.13 3.70 2.40
C MET A 62 -9.56 3.39 2.80
N ARG A 63 -10.32 4.38 3.33
CA ARG A 63 -11.76 4.21 3.60
C ARG A 63 -12.57 4.03 2.33
N ALA A 64 -12.31 4.83 1.29
CA ALA A 64 -13.01 4.71 0.01
C ALA A 64 -12.78 3.32 -0.64
N HIS A 65 -11.57 2.79 -0.51
CA HIS A 65 -11.16 1.48 -1.04
C HIS A 65 -11.28 0.34 -0.03
N GLN A 66 -11.89 0.55 1.14
CA GLN A 66 -11.96 -0.45 2.21
C GLN A 66 -12.64 -1.74 1.74
N ALA A 67 -13.73 -1.63 0.98
CA ALA A 67 -14.47 -2.78 0.47
C ALA A 67 -13.63 -3.61 -0.52
N GLU A 68 -12.81 -2.94 -1.34
CA GLU A 68 -11.92 -3.61 -2.29
C GLU A 68 -10.71 -4.24 -1.57
N LEU A 69 -10.13 -3.54 -0.59
CA LEU A 69 -9.08 -4.09 0.28
C LEU A 69 -9.56 -5.33 1.05
N GLN A 70 -10.80 -5.30 1.56
CA GLN A 70 -11.42 -6.46 2.22
C GLN A 70 -11.57 -7.65 1.28
N LYS A 71 -11.94 -7.44 0.01
CA LYS A 71 -12.01 -8.53 -0.98
C LYS A 71 -10.65 -9.16 -1.29
N ILE A 72 -9.56 -8.43 -1.11
CA ILE A 72 -8.19 -8.94 -1.33
C ILE A 72 -7.69 -9.70 -0.09
N MET A 73 -8.22 -9.37 1.09
CA MET A 73 -7.88 -10.02 2.35
C MET A 73 -8.77 -11.24 2.69
N GLN A 74 -9.92 -11.42 2.03
CA GLN A 74 -10.72 -12.65 2.10
C GLN A 74 -10.09 -13.77 1.28
#